data_AF-A0A7L4TG90-F1
#
_entry.id   AF-A0A7L4TG90-F1
#
_cell.length_a   1.000
_cell.length_b   1.000
_cell.length_c   1.000
_cell.angle_alpha   90.00
_cell.angle_beta   90.00
_cell.angle_gamma   90.00
#
_symmetry.space_group_name_H-M   'P 1'
#
loop_
_entity.id
_entity.type
_entity.pdbx_description
1 polymer ?
#
loop_
_entity_poly.entity_id
_entity_poly.type
_entity_poly.pdbx_seq_one_letter_code
_entity_poly.pdbx_strand_id
1 'polypeptide(L)'
;MLLSCSGGKEPIVSFYYWKTIFKLSETEREVLQDNNVAKLYIRYFDVGLHPQTQNPIPITPIRFQEKTSNFEIVPVIFIQNKVMLQPHLDVDDLVQKTVRLVNEINSKNQISCQQIQIDCDWSLKSKDNYLKFIEKFKKLSQKKLSATIRLHQVKYFKKTKIPNVDSGVLMYYNMGTIANDSSNSIYDQKVAARYLKSLKKYPLHLDFALPIFSWAVHIRNQRVIGLRSKLNVAQLKQDQNFEQVSTVFFKAKKSNYKNGVFYEEHDLLKIEAISEENIKQMAKDLQDNVAQEPNEIIFYDLDEFNIKNYEKSIFKQAVSYF
;
A
#
# COMPACT_ATOMS: atom_id res chain seq x y z
N MET A 1 35.15 -10.91 -13.19
CA MET A 1 33.70 -11.06 -12.92
C MET A 1 32.97 -10.91 -14.23
N LEU A 2 32.32 -11.97 -14.70
CA LEU A 2 31.48 -11.92 -15.89
C LEU A 2 30.16 -11.27 -15.46
N LEU A 3 29.95 -10.02 -15.88
CA LEU A 3 28.64 -9.38 -15.86
C LEU A 3 27.80 -10.08 -16.94
N SER A 4 26.96 -11.02 -16.52
CA SER A 4 25.93 -11.58 -17.37
C SER A 4 24.81 -10.55 -17.47
N CYS A 5 24.86 -9.68 -18.48
CA CYS A 5 23.71 -8.89 -18.91
C CYS A 5 22.69 -9.84 -19.53
N SER A 6 21.73 -10.33 -18.75
CA SER A 6 20.44 -10.74 -19.28
C SER A 6 19.74 -9.47 -19.73
N GLY A 7 19.49 -9.32 -21.04
CA GLY A 7 18.78 -8.18 -21.64
C GLY A 7 17.28 -8.13 -21.31
N GLY A 8 16.94 -8.27 -20.03
CA GLY A 8 15.62 -7.98 -19.49
C GLY A 8 15.41 -6.47 -19.42
N LYS A 9 14.16 -6.04 -19.60
CA LYS A 9 13.80 -4.64 -19.40
C LYS A 9 13.71 -4.43 -17.89
N GLU A 10 14.58 -3.59 -17.33
CA GLU A 10 14.55 -3.21 -15.92
C GLU A 10 13.13 -2.79 -15.52
N PRO A 11 12.60 -3.22 -14.34
CA PRO A 11 11.27 -2.85 -13.90
C PRO A 11 11.11 -1.33 -13.84
N ILE A 12 9.90 -0.81 -14.07
CA ILE A 12 9.69 0.64 -13.91
C ILE A 12 9.45 1.01 -12.44
N VAL A 13 9.86 2.21 -12.05
CA VAL A 13 9.49 2.82 -10.76
C VAL A 13 8.08 3.39 -10.87
N SER A 14 7.19 2.99 -9.96
CA SER A 14 5.84 3.52 -9.81
C SER A 14 5.55 3.88 -8.36
N PHE A 15 4.50 4.65 -8.11
CA PHE A 15 4.10 5.01 -6.76
C PHE A 15 2.60 4.90 -6.54
N TYR A 16 2.23 4.56 -5.30
CA TYR A 16 0.87 4.74 -4.80
C TYR A 16 0.65 6.16 -4.29
N TYR A 17 -0.42 6.82 -4.72
CA TYR A 17 -0.89 8.07 -4.15
C TYR A 17 -2.18 7.82 -3.36
N TRP A 18 -2.08 7.86 -2.04
CA TRP A 18 -3.17 7.45 -1.13
C TRP A 18 -3.83 8.60 -0.36
N LYS A 19 -3.86 9.79 -0.96
CA LYS A 19 -4.55 10.98 -0.43
C LYS A 19 -5.89 11.18 -1.13
N THR A 20 -6.80 11.92 -0.51
CA THR A 20 -8.16 12.15 -1.02
C THR A 20 -8.27 13.42 -1.89
N ILE A 21 -7.17 14.17 -1.99
CA ILE A 21 -7.02 15.32 -2.88
C ILE A 21 -5.75 15.07 -3.67
N PHE A 22 -5.84 14.91 -4.99
CA PHE A 22 -4.68 14.80 -5.85
C PHE A 22 -4.11 16.20 -6.10
N LYS A 23 -3.01 16.48 -5.42
CA LYS A 23 -2.17 17.65 -5.56
C LYS A 23 -0.75 17.27 -5.15
N LEU A 24 0.20 17.41 -6.07
CA LEU A 24 1.60 17.06 -5.82
C LEU A 24 2.30 18.25 -5.16
N SER A 25 3.01 17.99 -4.06
CA SER A 25 3.96 18.95 -3.49
C SER A 25 5.21 19.06 -4.36
N GLU A 26 6.04 20.08 -4.13
CA GLU A 26 7.30 20.24 -4.86
C GLU A 26 8.21 19.02 -4.67
N THR A 27 8.35 18.53 -3.44
CA THR A 27 9.12 17.33 -3.14
C THR A 27 8.59 16.09 -3.88
N GLU A 28 7.28 15.93 -3.97
CA GLU A 28 6.68 14.82 -4.71
C GLU A 28 6.97 14.93 -6.21
N ARG A 29 6.89 16.14 -6.81
CA ARG A 29 7.23 16.36 -8.22
C ARG A 29 8.69 16.05 -8.51
N GLU A 30 9.60 16.56 -7.69
CA GLU A 30 11.03 16.32 -7.82
C GLU A 30 11.35 14.82 -7.80
N VAL A 31 10.76 14.07 -6.87
CA VAL A 31 11.01 12.62 -6.79
C VAL A 31 10.46 11.86 -7.99
N LEU A 32 9.29 12.24 -8.50
CA LEU A 32 8.73 11.65 -9.72
C LEU A 32 9.62 11.95 -10.94
N GLN A 33 10.12 13.17 -11.06
CA GLN A 33 11.01 13.58 -12.14
C GLN A 33 12.37 12.88 -12.07
N ASP A 34 13.03 12.92 -10.91
CA ASP A 34 14.36 12.35 -10.70
C ASP A 34 14.38 10.82 -10.91
N ASN A 35 13.23 10.17 -10.75
CA ASN A 35 13.06 8.72 -10.94
C ASN A 35 12.38 8.33 -12.26
N ASN A 36 12.15 9.28 -13.18
CA ASN A 36 11.51 9.05 -14.48
C ASN A 36 10.16 8.32 -14.36
N VAL A 37 9.37 8.65 -13.34
CA VAL A 37 8.10 7.96 -13.07
C VAL A 37 7.07 8.36 -14.11
N ALA A 38 6.59 7.39 -14.87
CA ALA A 38 5.55 7.59 -15.88
C ALA A 38 4.17 7.05 -15.45
N LYS A 39 4.09 6.27 -14.37
CA LYS A 39 2.87 5.57 -13.94
C LYS A 39 2.57 5.80 -12.46
N LEU A 40 1.31 6.14 -12.16
CA LEU A 40 0.83 6.38 -10.80
C LEU A 40 -0.40 5.55 -10.49
N TYR A 41 -0.38 4.91 -9.33
CA TYR A 41 -1.51 4.20 -8.75
C TYR A 41 -2.25 5.14 -7.79
N ILE A 42 -3.39 5.69 -8.21
CA ILE A 42 -4.12 6.70 -7.42
C ILE A 42 -5.32 6.05 -6.75
N ARG A 43 -5.41 6.15 -5.42
CA ARG A 43 -6.62 5.77 -4.67
C ARG A 43 -7.78 6.66 -5.12
N TYR A 44 -8.76 6.07 -5.78
CA TYR A 44 -9.95 6.78 -6.25
C TYR A 44 -11.01 6.90 -5.17
N PHE A 45 -11.35 5.79 -4.52
CA PHE A 45 -12.31 5.77 -3.42
C PHE A 45 -12.20 4.44 -2.70
N ASP A 46 -12.76 4.39 -1.50
CA ASP A 46 -12.99 3.14 -0.81
C ASP A 46 -14.44 2.70 -1.01
N VAL A 47 -14.70 1.41 -0.89
CA VAL A 47 -16.05 0.86 -0.75
C VAL A 47 -16.16 0.31 0.67
N GLY A 48 -17.08 0.87 1.44
CA GLY A 48 -17.42 0.39 2.78
C GLY A 48 -18.91 0.18 2.94
N LEU A 49 -19.35 -0.09 4.17
CA LEU A 49 -20.75 -0.31 4.49
C LEU A 49 -21.34 0.94 5.13
N HIS A 50 -22.52 1.34 4.67
CA HIS A 50 -23.27 2.42 5.29
C HIS A 50 -23.62 2.02 6.74
N PRO A 51 -23.40 2.90 7.75
CA PRO A 51 -23.54 2.53 9.16
C PRO A 51 -24.92 1.97 9.53
N GLN A 52 -25.99 2.51 8.93
CA GLN A 52 -27.37 2.15 9.24
C GLN A 52 -27.91 1.04 8.32
N THR A 53 -27.93 1.26 7.01
CA THR A 53 -28.51 0.31 6.05
C THR A 53 -27.63 -0.90 5.73
N GLN A 54 -26.35 -0.89 6.11
CA GLN A 54 -25.36 -1.91 5.73
C GLN A 54 -25.20 -2.11 4.20
N ASN A 55 -25.69 -1.17 3.39
CA ASN A 55 -25.48 -1.20 1.95
C ASN A 55 -24.05 -0.76 1.61
N PRO A 56 -23.40 -1.36 0.59
CA PRO A 56 -22.12 -0.87 0.10
C PRO A 56 -22.23 0.56 -0.44
N ILE A 57 -21.34 1.44 -0.01
CA ILE A 57 -21.26 2.83 -0.44
C ILE A 57 -19.82 3.24 -0.73
N PRO A 58 -19.58 4.18 -1.67
CA PRO A 58 -18.28 4.80 -1.83
C PRO A 58 -17.97 5.68 -0.61
N ILE A 59 -16.73 5.64 -0.14
CA ILE A 59 -16.22 6.43 0.98
C ILE A 59 -15.07 7.28 0.48
N THR A 60 -15.21 8.58 0.71
CA THR A 60 -14.18 9.60 0.47
C THR A 60 -13.56 9.53 -0.93
N PRO A 61 -14.32 9.85 -2.00
CA PRO A 61 -13.79 9.90 -3.35
C PRO A 61 -12.71 10.96 -3.54
N ILE A 62 -11.76 10.67 -4.43
CA ILE A 62 -10.66 11.53 -4.83
C ILE A 62 -11.17 12.80 -5.50
N ARG A 63 -10.51 13.92 -5.20
CA ARG A 63 -10.68 15.19 -5.91
C ARG A 63 -9.36 15.58 -6.56
N PHE A 64 -9.36 15.77 -7.88
CA PHE A 64 -8.18 16.27 -8.58
C PHE A 64 -8.15 17.80 -8.53
N GLN A 65 -7.06 18.36 -8.03
CA GLN A 65 -6.80 19.81 -8.04
C GLN A 65 -5.74 20.21 -9.07
N GLU A 66 -5.11 19.23 -9.69
CA GLU A 66 -4.16 19.42 -10.78
C GLU A 66 -4.34 18.34 -11.84
N LYS A 67 -3.84 18.61 -13.05
CA LYS A 67 -3.91 17.67 -14.18
C LYS A 67 -2.92 16.53 -13.99
N THR A 68 -3.29 15.35 -14.51
CA THR A 68 -2.45 14.14 -14.47
C THR A 68 -1.89 13.77 -15.84
N SER A 69 -1.87 14.69 -16.80
CA SER A 69 -1.55 14.41 -18.21
C SER A 69 -0.16 13.84 -18.46
N ASN A 70 0.75 13.98 -17.50
CA ASN A 70 2.12 13.50 -17.60
C ASN A 70 2.28 12.04 -17.14
N PHE A 71 1.22 11.41 -16.65
CA PHE A 71 1.27 10.08 -16.05
C PHE A 71 0.20 9.16 -16.62
N GLU A 72 0.55 7.90 -16.83
CA GLU A 72 -0.41 6.80 -16.91
C GLU A 72 -1.03 6.61 -15.52
N ILE A 73 -2.34 6.84 -15.42
CA ILE A 73 -3.07 6.68 -14.16
C ILE A 73 -3.72 5.31 -14.10
N VAL A 74 -3.42 4.58 -13.02
CA VAL A 74 -4.15 3.37 -12.61
C VAL A 74 -5.06 3.73 -11.43
N PRO A 75 -6.38 3.81 -11.63
CA PRO A 75 -7.33 3.96 -10.53
C PRO A 75 -7.25 2.77 -9.59
N VAL A 76 -7.10 3.04 -8.29
CA VAL A 76 -7.13 2.02 -7.23
C VAL A 76 -8.44 2.14 -6.47
N ILE A 77 -9.16 1.04 -6.34
CA ILE A 77 -10.42 0.94 -5.62
C ILE A 77 -10.21 0.05 -4.42
N PHE A 78 -10.25 0.61 -3.20
CA PHE A 78 -10.10 -0.17 -1.99
C PHE A 78 -11.46 -0.68 -1.51
N ILE A 79 -11.66 -1.99 -1.48
CA ILE A 79 -12.89 -2.59 -0.98
C ILE A 79 -12.62 -3.18 0.41
N GLN A 80 -13.28 -2.61 1.42
CA GLN A 80 -13.19 -3.14 2.78
C GLN A 80 -13.72 -4.58 2.79
N ASN A 81 -12.93 -5.52 3.33
CA ASN A 81 -13.28 -6.96 3.32
C ASN A 81 -14.67 -7.25 3.95
N LYS A 82 -15.12 -6.43 4.91
CA LYS A 82 -16.47 -6.54 5.50
C LYS A 82 -17.61 -6.39 4.48
N VAL A 83 -17.38 -5.71 3.36
CA VAL A 83 -18.32 -5.64 2.23
C VAL A 83 -18.47 -7.02 1.60
N MET A 84 -17.35 -7.68 1.31
CA MET A 84 -17.33 -9.00 0.70
C MET A 84 -17.80 -10.12 1.64
N LEU A 85 -17.88 -9.85 2.95
CA LEU A 85 -18.43 -10.74 3.97
C LEU A 85 -19.96 -10.66 4.10
N GLN A 86 -20.64 -9.74 3.41
CA GLN A 86 -22.09 -9.62 3.47
C GLN A 86 -22.76 -10.90 2.90
N PRO A 87 -23.66 -11.57 3.66
CA PRO A 87 -24.28 -12.84 3.23
C PRO A 87 -25.11 -12.74 1.95
N HIS A 88 -25.76 -11.60 1.74
CA HIS A 88 -26.64 -11.35 0.60
C HIS A 88 -26.14 -10.19 -0.26
N LEU A 89 -24.81 -10.12 -0.45
CA LEU A 89 -24.21 -9.08 -1.28
C LEU A 89 -24.74 -9.16 -2.72
N ASP A 90 -25.40 -8.11 -3.18
CA ASP A 90 -25.68 -7.92 -4.59
C ASP A 90 -24.40 -7.49 -5.31
N VAL A 91 -23.66 -8.50 -5.78
CA VAL A 91 -22.39 -8.29 -6.50
C VAL A 91 -22.62 -7.56 -7.83
N ASP A 92 -23.75 -7.77 -8.50
CA ASP A 92 -24.05 -7.14 -9.79
C ASP A 92 -24.25 -5.63 -9.63
N ASP A 93 -25.07 -5.23 -8.66
CA ASP A 93 -25.27 -3.83 -8.30
C ASP A 93 -23.96 -3.16 -7.87
N LEU A 94 -23.18 -3.84 -7.01
CA LEU A 94 -21.89 -3.32 -6.55
C LEU A 94 -20.93 -3.09 -7.72
N VAL A 95 -20.83 -4.03 -8.67
CA VAL A 95 -19.97 -3.88 -9.86
C VAL A 95 -20.43 -2.71 -10.73
N GLN A 96 -21.73 -2.61 -11.02
CA GLN A 96 -22.28 -1.53 -11.85
C GLN A 96 -21.99 -0.16 -11.25
N LYS A 97 -22.27 0.02 -9.95
CA LYS A 97 -22.01 1.28 -9.24
C LYS A 97 -20.54 1.63 -9.18
N THR A 98 -19.68 0.62 -8.95
CA THR A 98 -18.23 0.84 -8.86
C THR A 98 -17.65 1.25 -10.21
N VAL A 99 -17.97 0.53 -11.30
CA VAL A 99 -17.50 0.88 -12.66
C VAL A 99 -18.03 2.25 -13.08
N ARG A 100 -19.31 2.53 -12.80
CA ARG A 100 -19.92 3.84 -13.08
C ARG A 100 -19.16 4.97 -12.39
N LEU A 101 -18.86 4.84 -11.10
CA LEU A 101 -18.15 5.88 -10.36
C LEU A 101 -16.71 6.09 -10.88
N VAL A 102 -16.00 5.02 -11.24
CA VAL A 102 -14.68 5.15 -11.89
C VAL A 102 -14.79 5.94 -13.19
N ASN A 103 -15.78 5.62 -14.03
CA ASN A 103 -15.99 6.32 -15.29
C ASN A 103 -16.37 7.79 -15.09
N GLU A 104 -17.24 8.10 -14.13
CA GLU A 104 -17.62 9.48 -13.79
C GLU A 104 -16.40 10.30 -13.33
N ILE A 105 -15.54 9.72 -12.48
CA ILE A 105 -14.28 10.37 -12.05
C ILE A 105 -13.35 10.56 -13.25
N ASN A 106 -13.16 9.54 -14.08
CA ASN A 106 -12.30 9.62 -15.26
C ASN A 106 -12.77 10.70 -16.25
N SER A 107 -14.05 10.68 -16.62
CA SER A 107 -14.64 11.65 -17.55
C SER A 107 -14.56 13.08 -17.04
N LYS A 108 -14.86 13.32 -15.76
CA LYS A 108 -14.77 14.65 -15.16
C LYS A 108 -13.36 15.23 -15.19
N ASN A 109 -12.34 14.37 -15.08
CA ASN A 109 -10.94 14.79 -14.97
C ASN A 109 -10.14 14.56 -16.27
N GLN A 110 -10.80 14.17 -17.37
CA GLN A 110 -10.18 13.88 -18.67
C GLN A 110 -9.09 12.80 -18.59
N ILE A 111 -9.30 11.79 -17.74
CA ILE A 111 -8.37 10.67 -17.54
C ILE A 111 -8.81 9.50 -18.40
N SER A 112 -7.89 8.97 -19.21
CA SER A 112 -8.03 7.69 -19.89
C SER A 112 -7.09 6.68 -19.24
N CYS A 113 -7.65 5.61 -18.67
CA CYS A 113 -6.88 4.52 -18.07
C CYS A 113 -7.07 3.22 -18.87
N GLN A 114 -6.01 2.42 -18.95
CA GLN A 114 -6.03 1.08 -19.56
C GLN A 114 -6.14 -0.04 -18.51
N GLN A 115 -5.79 0.28 -17.27
CA GLN A 115 -5.75 -0.63 -16.14
C GLN A 115 -6.51 -0.03 -14.95
N ILE A 116 -7.18 -0.88 -14.18
CA ILE A 116 -7.77 -0.56 -12.88
C ILE A 116 -7.24 -1.56 -11.85
N GLN A 117 -6.89 -1.10 -10.66
CA GLN A 117 -6.49 -1.98 -9.57
C GLN A 117 -7.59 -2.10 -8.52
N ILE A 118 -7.88 -3.34 -8.10
CA ILE A 118 -8.78 -3.63 -6.99
C ILE A 118 -7.95 -4.02 -5.77
N ASP A 119 -8.00 -3.21 -4.72
CA ASP A 119 -7.38 -3.52 -3.44
C ASP A 119 -8.42 -4.12 -2.49
N CYS A 120 -8.27 -5.39 -2.13
CA CYS A 120 -9.15 -6.04 -1.18
C CYS A 120 -8.41 -7.16 -0.45
N ASP A 121 -8.35 -7.11 0.88
CA ASP A 121 -7.79 -8.18 1.69
C ASP A 121 -8.83 -9.30 1.90
N TRP A 122 -9.17 -10.01 0.81
CA TRP A 122 -10.19 -11.06 0.87
C TRP A 122 -9.71 -12.24 1.71
N SER A 123 -10.66 -12.86 2.40
CA SER A 123 -10.47 -14.00 3.29
C SER A 123 -11.11 -15.25 2.71
N LEU A 124 -10.89 -16.42 3.33
CA LEU A 124 -11.60 -17.65 2.93
C LEU A 124 -13.13 -17.51 2.96
N LYS A 125 -13.68 -16.68 3.86
CA LYS A 125 -15.12 -16.45 4.00
C LYS A 125 -15.70 -15.48 2.96
N SER A 126 -14.90 -14.52 2.50
CA SER A 126 -15.31 -13.49 1.53
C SER A 126 -14.87 -13.77 0.10
N LYS A 127 -14.03 -14.80 -0.09
CA LYS A 127 -13.42 -15.16 -1.37
C LYS A 127 -14.43 -15.29 -2.50
N ASP A 128 -15.52 -16.01 -2.29
CA ASP A 128 -16.43 -16.33 -3.40
C ASP A 128 -17.14 -15.06 -3.92
N ASN A 129 -17.53 -14.16 -3.02
CA ASN A 129 -18.06 -12.84 -3.38
C ASN A 129 -17.00 -11.99 -4.10
N TYR A 130 -15.76 -11.97 -3.61
CA TYR A 130 -14.67 -11.20 -4.22
C TYR A 130 -14.33 -11.72 -5.62
N LEU A 131 -14.19 -13.02 -5.83
CA LEU A 131 -13.92 -13.60 -7.15
C LEU A 131 -15.05 -13.29 -8.12
N LYS A 132 -16.31 -13.45 -7.68
CA LYS A 132 -17.49 -13.10 -8.49
C LYS A 132 -17.50 -11.62 -8.87
N PHE A 133 -17.11 -10.73 -7.94
CA PHE A 133 -16.95 -9.31 -8.20
C PHE A 133 -15.89 -9.06 -9.28
N ILE A 134 -14.70 -9.67 -9.16
CA ILE A 134 -13.61 -9.50 -10.14
C ILE A 134 -14.03 -9.94 -11.55
N GLU A 135 -14.66 -11.12 -11.69
CA GLU A 135 -15.13 -11.62 -13.00
C GLU A 135 -16.09 -10.64 -13.68
N LYS A 136 -17.11 -10.20 -12.92
CA LYS A 136 -18.12 -9.27 -13.43
C LYS A 136 -17.53 -7.89 -13.70
N PHE A 137 -16.63 -7.41 -12.84
CA PHE A 137 -15.95 -6.13 -13.01
C PHE A 137 -15.04 -6.14 -14.25
N LYS A 138 -14.28 -7.21 -14.48
CA LYS A 138 -13.44 -7.37 -15.68
C LYS A 138 -14.27 -7.31 -16.95
N LYS A 139 -15.40 -8.05 -16.96
CA LYS A 139 -16.34 -8.06 -18.08
C LYS A 139 -17.02 -6.71 -18.30
N LEU A 140 -17.41 -5.99 -17.25
CA LEU A 140 -18.12 -4.72 -17.41
C LEU A 140 -17.19 -3.56 -17.77
N SER A 141 -16.00 -3.50 -17.17
CA SER A 141 -15.05 -2.41 -17.39
C SER A 141 -14.33 -2.50 -18.73
N GLN A 142 -14.12 -3.72 -19.27
CA GLN A 142 -13.30 -3.95 -20.47
C GLN A 142 -11.87 -3.38 -20.34
N LYS A 143 -11.36 -3.29 -19.11
CA LYS A 143 -10.01 -2.83 -18.78
C LYS A 143 -9.16 -4.00 -18.31
N LYS A 144 -7.84 -3.83 -18.38
CA LYS A 144 -6.93 -4.70 -17.63
C LYS A 144 -7.19 -4.51 -16.13
N LEU A 145 -7.16 -5.59 -15.37
CA LEU A 145 -7.25 -5.55 -13.92
C LEU A 145 -5.93 -5.98 -13.29
N SER A 146 -5.56 -5.29 -12.22
CA SER A 146 -4.67 -5.88 -11.22
C SER A 146 -5.36 -5.99 -9.87
N ALA A 147 -4.89 -6.90 -9.03
CA ALA A 147 -5.34 -7.04 -7.65
C ALA A 147 -4.16 -6.91 -6.70
N THR A 148 -4.36 -6.24 -5.57
CA THR A 148 -3.39 -6.32 -4.46
C THR A 148 -3.46 -7.72 -3.84
N ILE A 149 -2.31 -8.25 -3.43
CA ILE A 149 -2.19 -9.61 -2.90
C ILE A 149 -1.35 -9.57 -1.63
N ARG A 150 -1.81 -10.25 -0.58
CA ARG A 150 -1.07 -10.42 0.68
C ARG A 150 -0.18 -11.66 0.63
N LEU A 151 0.90 -11.64 1.41
CA LEU A 151 1.82 -12.79 1.58
C LEU A 151 1.12 -14.11 1.91
N HIS A 152 0.08 -14.07 2.75
CA HIS A 152 -0.67 -15.27 3.12
C HIS A 152 -1.54 -15.80 1.97
N GLN A 153 -2.07 -14.92 1.10
CA GLN A 153 -2.82 -15.29 -0.10
C GLN A 153 -1.91 -15.94 -1.15
N VAL A 154 -0.67 -15.48 -1.27
CA VAL A 154 0.37 -16.16 -2.07
C VAL A 154 0.65 -17.55 -1.50
N LYS A 155 0.93 -17.66 -0.20
CA LYS A 155 1.29 -18.95 0.41
C LYS A 155 0.19 -20.00 0.36
N TYR A 156 -1.07 -19.57 0.50
CA TYR A 156 -2.23 -20.46 0.56
C TYR A 156 -3.15 -20.34 -0.66
N PHE A 157 -2.60 -19.95 -1.82
CA PHE A 157 -3.37 -19.66 -3.04
C PHE A 157 -4.32 -20.76 -3.49
N LYS A 158 -4.03 -22.04 -3.19
CA LYS A 158 -4.96 -23.14 -3.49
C LYS A 158 -6.29 -23.03 -2.72
N LYS A 159 -6.26 -22.47 -1.50
CA LYS A 159 -7.42 -22.27 -0.63
C LYS A 159 -8.06 -20.90 -0.85
N THR A 160 -7.25 -19.83 -0.84
CA THR A 160 -7.69 -18.45 -1.04
C THR A 160 -8.07 -18.16 -2.49
N LYS A 161 -7.72 -19.06 -3.42
CA LYS A 161 -7.87 -18.93 -4.87
C LYS A 161 -7.18 -17.67 -5.39
N ILE A 162 -7.11 -17.58 -6.71
CA ILE A 162 -6.45 -16.49 -7.42
C ILE A 162 -7.55 -15.74 -8.19
N PRO A 163 -7.66 -14.42 -8.03
CA PRO A 163 -8.63 -13.64 -8.79
C PRO A 163 -8.25 -13.65 -10.28
N ASN A 164 -9.26 -13.66 -11.16
CA ASN A 164 -9.06 -13.56 -12.61
C ASN A 164 -8.72 -12.13 -13.03
N VAL A 165 -7.49 -11.73 -12.74
CA VAL A 165 -6.90 -10.44 -13.10
C VAL A 165 -5.70 -10.67 -14.01
N ASP A 166 -5.22 -9.60 -14.66
CA ASP A 166 -4.11 -9.68 -15.62
C ASP A 166 -2.76 -9.70 -14.90
N SER A 167 -2.63 -9.07 -13.74
CA SER A 167 -1.47 -9.18 -12.84
C SER A 167 -1.85 -9.02 -11.37
N GLY A 168 -0.98 -9.50 -10.49
CA GLY A 168 -1.06 -9.25 -9.05
C GLY A 168 -0.02 -8.22 -8.59
N VAL A 169 -0.34 -7.46 -7.55
CA VAL A 169 0.64 -6.63 -6.84
C VAL A 169 0.80 -7.17 -5.43
N LEU A 170 1.93 -7.80 -5.14
CA LEU A 170 2.23 -8.29 -3.80
C LEU A 170 2.57 -7.10 -2.89
N MET A 171 1.73 -6.89 -1.88
CA MET A 171 2.03 -5.95 -0.79
C MET A 171 3.07 -6.58 0.14
N TYR A 172 4.35 -6.26 -0.08
CA TYR A 172 5.47 -6.81 0.67
C TYR A 172 5.76 -6.01 1.95
N TYR A 173 4.71 -5.84 2.77
CA TYR A 173 4.74 -5.09 4.02
C TYR A 173 3.50 -5.40 4.87
N ASN A 174 3.42 -4.80 6.07
CA ASN A 174 2.43 -5.10 7.11
C ASN A 174 2.45 -6.57 7.50
N MET A 175 3.65 -7.07 7.83
CA MET A 175 3.92 -8.49 8.06
C MET A 175 3.72 -8.90 9.52
N GLY A 176 3.94 -7.98 10.47
CA GLY A 176 3.91 -8.24 11.90
C GLY A 176 2.60 -7.85 12.57
N THR A 177 2.48 -8.20 13.85
CA THR A 177 1.38 -7.72 14.70
C THR A 177 1.77 -6.37 15.29
N ILE A 178 0.85 -5.42 15.32
CA ILE A 178 1.08 -4.15 16.02
C ILE A 178 1.12 -4.46 17.52
N ALA A 179 2.32 -4.45 18.08
CA ALA A 179 2.59 -4.86 19.46
C ALA A 179 3.36 -3.79 20.24
N ASN A 180 3.38 -3.94 21.56
CA ASN A 180 4.11 -3.06 22.48
C ASN A 180 5.60 -3.42 22.65
N ASP A 181 6.05 -4.50 22.00
CA ASP A 181 7.45 -4.94 21.99
C ASP A 181 8.28 -4.18 20.92
N SER A 182 9.57 -4.49 20.81
CA SER A 182 10.47 -3.84 19.84
C SER A 182 10.34 -4.36 18.40
N SER A 183 9.39 -5.24 18.09
CA SER A 183 9.19 -5.72 16.72
C SER A 183 8.67 -4.60 15.81
N ASN A 184 8.95 -4.71 14.51
CA ASN A 184 8.44 -3.78 13.49
C ASN A 184 7.31 -4.48 12.72
N SER A 185 6.10 -3.95 12.82
CA SER A 185 4.93 -4.56 12.19
C SER A 185 4.84 -4.28 10.69
N ILE A 186 5.52 -3.23 10.20
CA ILE A 186 5.61 -2.90 8.77
C ILE A 186 6.46 -3.94 8.05
N TYR A 187 7.65 -4.26 8.56
CA TYR A 187 8.57 -5.23 7.96
C TYR A 187 9.33 -6.04 9.01
N ASP A 188 9.28 -7.37 8.86
CA ASP A 188 10.09 -8.31 9.62
C ASP A 188 10.60 -9.40 8.66
N GLN A 189 11.92 -9.46 8.48
CA GLN A 189 12.56 -10.37 7.54
C GLN A 189 12.32 -11.85 7.89
N LYS A 190 12.27 -12.20 9.19
CA LYS A 190 12.02 -13.58 9.62
C LYS A 190 10.60 -14.00 9.26
N VAL A 191 9.64 -13.08 9.42
CA VAL A 191 8.26 -13.30 8.98
C VAL A 191 8.21 -13.41 7.45
N ALA A 192 8.84 -12.50 6.72
CA ALA A 192 8.87 -12.48 5.26
C ALA A 192 9.41 -13.80 4.66
N ALA A 193 10.52 -14.31 5.21
CA ALA A 193 11.17 -15.55 4.79
C ALA A 193 10.25 -16.78 4.83
N ARG A 194 9.21 -16.78 5.68
CA ARG A 194 8.22 -17.88 5.77
C ARG A 194 7.27 -17.94 4.58
N TYR A 195 7.23 -16.90 3.75
CA TYR A 195 6.35 -16.76 2.60
C TYR A 195 7.12 -16.76 1.28
N LEU A 196 8.37 -16.28 1.26
CA LEU A 196 9.23 -16.15 0.07
C LEU A 196 9.28 -17.42 -0.79
N LYS A 197 9.46 -18.61 -0.18
CA LYS A 197 9.51 -19.89 -0.92
C LYS A 197 8.22 -20.21 -1.70
N SER A 198 7.11 -19.57 -1.37
CA SER A 198 5.83 -19.77 -2.06
C SER A 198 5.70 -18.90 -3.31
N LEU A 199 6.50 -17.83 -3.45
CA LEU A 199 6.46 -16.93 -4.60
C LEU A 199 6.77 -17.68 -5.90
N LYS A 200 7.79 -18.54 -5.92
CA LYS A 200 8.11 -19.39 -7.08
C LYS A 200 6.98 -20.32 -7.53
N LYS A 201 6.00 -20.58 -6.67
CA LYS A 201 4.87 -21.50 -6.94
C LYS A 201 3.58 -20.76 -7.26
N TYR A 202 3.57 -19.43 -7.14
CA TYR A 202 2.39 -18.63 -7.39
C TYR A 202 2.25 -18.39 -8.91
N PRO A 203 1.13 -18.80 -9.53
CA PRO A 203 1.05 -18.86 -11.00
C PRO A 203 0.67 -17.54 -11.67
N LEU A 204 0.16 -16.55 -10.93
CA LEU A 204 -0.16 -15.23 -11.47
C LEU A 204 1.08 -14.33 -11.39
N HIS A 205 1.40 -13.62 -12.47
CA HIS A 205 2.48 -12.63 -12.52
C HIS A 205 2.35 -11.64 -11.36
N LEU A 206 3.47 -11.36 -10.69
CA LEU A 206 3.52 -10.45 -9.55
C LEU A 206 4.45 -9.28 -9.83
N ASP A 207 3.89 -8.08 -9.70
CA ASP A 207 4.65 -6.87 -9.42
C ASP A 207 4.71 -6.64 -7.90
N PHE A 208 5.60 -5.79 -7.40
CA PHE A 208 5.84 -5.65 -5.96
C PHE A 208 5.54 -4.26 -5.45
N ALA A 209 4.82 -4.19 -4.34
CA ALA A 209 4.64 -2.96 -3.59
C ALA A 209 5.56 -2.96 -2.36
N LEU A 210 6.46 -1.99 -2.27
CA LEU A 210 7.40 -1.81 -1.15
C LEU A 210 6.99 -0.62 -0.27
N PRO A 211 7.09 -0.74 1.08
CA PRO A 211 6.72 0.33 1.99
C PRO A 211 7.83 1.39 2.06
N ILE A 212 7.43 2.65 2.06
CA ILE A 212 8.31 3.79 2.39
C ILE A 212 7.72 4.66 3.49
N PHE A 213 6.59 4.25 4.07
CA PHE A 213 5.95 4.95 5.17
C PHE A 213 6.52 4.57 6.54
N SER A 214 6.18 5.38 7.53
CA SER A 214 6.42 5.11 8.94
C SER A 214 5.20 5.48 9.79
N TRP A 215 5.12 4.91 10.99
CA TRP A 215 4.15 5.33 12.01
C TRP A 215 4.75 5.21 13.41
N ALA A 216 4.07 5.81 14.39
CA ALA A 216 4.31 5.49 15.79
C ALA A 216 3.15 4.65 16.35
N VAL A 217 3.48 3.55 17.03
CA VAL A 217 2.54 2.77 17.83
C VAL A 217 2.40 3.48 19.19
N HIS A 218 1.21 3.97 19.49
CA HIS A 218 0.90 4.64 20.73
C HIS A 218 0.51 3.61 21.79
N ILE A 219 1.24 3.61 22.90
CA ILE A 219 1.13 2.61 23.96
C ILE A 219 0.89 3.32 25.29
N ARG A 220 -0.18 2.92 25.98
CA ARG A 220 -0.54 3.39 27.32
C ARG A 220 -0.73 2.20 28.24
N ASN A 221 -0.14 2.22 29.44
CA ASN A 221 -0.25 1.13 30.41
C ASN A 221 0.03 -0.25 29.77
N GLN A 222 1.10 -0.32 28.97
CA GLN A 222 1.53 -1.49 28.21
C GLN A 222 0.53 -1.99 27.15
N ARG A 223 -0.50 -1.22 26.79
CA ARG A 223 -1.48 -1.58 25.77
C ARG A 223 -1.38 -0.65 24.57
N VAL A 224 -1.46 -1.21 23.37
CA VAL A 224 -1.57 -0.43 22.14
C VAL A 224 -2.93 0.27 22.13
N ILE A 225 -2.94 1.59 22.07
CA ILE A 225 -4.16 2.41 22.00
C ILE A 225 -4.36 3.08 20.63
N GLY A 226 -3.39 2.93 19.72
CA GLY A 226 -3.60 3.22 18.31
C GLY A 226 -2.30 3.50 17.55
N LEU A 227 -2.43 3.72 16.25
CA LEU A 227 -1.34 4.16 15.37
C LEU A 227 -1.38 5.68 15.20
N ARG A 228 -0.20 6.27 15.05
CA ARG A 228 0.01 7.70 14.77
C ARG A 228 0.80 7.81 13.47
N SER A 229 0.08 8.03 12.39
CA SER A 229 0.68 8.31 11.09
C SER A 229 1.24 9.73 11.06
N LYS A 230 2.18 9.99 10.14
CA LYS A 230 2.73 11.33 9.89
C LYS A 230 3.38 11.98 11.10
N LEU A 231 4.13 11.19 11.87
CA LEU A 231 4.83 11.65 13.06
C LEU A 231 6.32 11.84 12.74
N ASN A 232 6.82 13.07 12.92
CA ASN A 232 8.18 13.42 12.51
C ASN A 232 9.13 13.17 13.68
N VAL A 233 10.02 12.19 13.51
CA VAL A 233 10.96 11.77 14.56
C VAL A 233 11.90 12.91 14.95
N ALA A 234 12.36 13.73 14.00
CA ALA A 234 13.20 14.89 14.30
C ALA A 234 12.44 15.92 15.16
N GLN A 235 11.16 16.17 14.86
CA GLN A 235 10.32 17.03 15.68
C GLN A 235 10.03 16.43 17.06
N LEU A 236 9.91 15.11 17.19
CA LEU A 236 9.78 14.47 18.51
C LEU A 236 11.04 14.63 19.35
N LYS A 237 12.23 14.47 18.75
CA LYS A 237 13.52 14.65 19.45
C LYS A 237 13.69 16.07 20.00
N GLN A 238 13.13 17.07 19.32
CA GLN A 238 13.19 18.48 19.73
C GLN A 238 12.05 18.89 20.67
N ASP A 239 11.01 18.05 20.82
CA ASP A 239 9.84 18.37 21.64
C ASP A 239 10.14 18.17 23.12
N GLN A 240 10.03 19.24 23.91
CA GLN A 240 10.30 19.20 25.34
C GLN A 240 9.36 18.28 26.13
N ASN A 241 8.21 17.89 25.57
CA ASN A 241 7.28 16.97 26.23
C ASN A 241 7.58 15.50 25.96
N PHE A 242 8.53 15.19 25.07
CA PHE A 242 8.93 13.83 24.76
C PHE A 242 10.41 13.62 25.08
N GLU A 243 10.78 12.38 25.40
CA GLU A 243 12.16 11.96 25.54
C GLU A 243 12.36 10.66 24.77
N GLN A 244 13.50 10.53 24.08
CA GLN A 244 13.85 9.29 23.43
C GLN A 244 14.46 8.34 24.47
N VAL A 245 13.80 7.22 24.76
CA VAL A 245 14.24 6.24 25.76
C VAL A 245 14.96 5.04 25.16
N SER A 246 14.87 4.85 23.84
CA SER A 246 15.70 3.89 23.09
C SER A 246 15.75 4.26 21.60
N THR A 247 16.37 3.42 20.77
CA THR A 247 16.44 3.61 19.31
C THR A 247 15.06 3.80 18.67
N VAL A 248 14.03 3.12 19.16
CA VAL A 248 12.67 3.15 18.57
C VAL A 248 11.60 3.70 19.51
N PHE A 249 11.87 3.88 20.81
CA PHE A 249 10.87 4.35 21.76
C PHE A 249 11.08 5.80 22.19
N PHE A 250 9.99 6.55 22.17
CA PHE A 250 9.83 7.84 22.84
C PHE A 250 8.86 7.69 24.01
N LYS A 251 9.07 8.46 25.07
CA LYS A 251 8.20 8.54 26.23
C LYS A 251 7.68 9.97 26.40
N ALA A 252 6.39 10.13 26.65
CA ALA A 252 5.81 11.40 27.04
C ALA A 252 6.25 11.73 28.49
N LYS A 253 6.95 12.85 28.67
CA LYS A 253 7.39 13.34 29.98
C LYS A 253 6.29 14.06 30.73
N LYS A 254 5.34 14.68 30.01
CA LYS A 254 4.19 15.38 30.57
C LYS A 254 2.99 15.20 29.65
N SER A 255 1.80 15.17 30.24
CA SER A 255 0.55 15.14 29.50
C SER A 255 0.46 16.32 28.54
N ASN A 256 0.19 16.06 27.27
CA ASN A 256 0.18 17.07 26.22
C ASN A 256 -0.79 16.72 25.08
N TYR A 257 -1.05 17.71 24.23
CA TYR A 257 -1.72 17.50 22.95
C TYR A 257 -0.75 17.76 21.81
N LYS A 258 -0.65 16.81 20.87
CA LYS A 258 0.12 16.97 19.64
C LYS A 258 -0.63 16.37 18.45
N ASN A 259 -0.76 17.15 17.38
CA ASN A 259 -1.46 16.77 16.14
C ASN A 259 -2.88 16.21 16.39
N GLY A 260 -3.64 16.83 17.30
CA GLY A 260 -5.00 16.41 17.65
C GLY A 260 -5.10 15.14 18.50
N VAL A 261 -3.97 14.64 19.02
CA VAL A 261 -3.91 13.46 19.89
C VAL A 261 -3.46 13.87 21.28
N PHE A 262 -4.18 13.37 22.29
CA PHE A 262 -3.77 13.48 23.68
C PHE A 262 -2.78 12.38 24.05
N TYR A 263 -1.66 12.78 24.64
CA TYR A 263 -0.65 11.91 25.24
C TYR A 263 -0.69 12.14 26.74
N GLU A 264 -0.83 11.08 27.51
CA GLU A 264 -0.75 11.07 28.96
C GLU A 264 0.73 10.98 29.36
N GLU A 265 1.06 11.53 30.52
CA GLU A 265 2.39 11.32 31.10
C GLU A 265 2.73 9.81 31.17
N HIS A 266 3.95 9.48 30.74
CA HIS A 266 4.47 8.12 30.60
C HIS A 266 3.91 7.27 29.45
N ASP A 267 3.04 7.80 28.59
CA ASP A 267 2.72 7.15 27.32
C ASP A 267 3.99 6.92 26.49
N LEU A 268 4.01 5.79 25.77
CA LEU A 268 5.10 5.43 24.88
C LEU A 268 4.67 5.57 23.42
N LEU A 269 5.60 6.02 22.59
CA LEU A 269 5.51 6.03 21.14
C LEU A 269 6.63 5.17 20.59
N LYS A 270 6.27 4.02 20.02
CA LYS A 270 7.22 3.15 19.31
C LYS A 270 7.24 3.49 17.83
N ILE A 271 8.35 4.02 17.35
CA ILE A 271 8.55 4.34 15.93
C ILE A 271 8.80 3.05 15.15
N GLU A 272 7.96 2.80 14.16
CA GLU A 272 8.18 1.77 13.15
C GLU A 272 8.37 2.48 11.81
N ALA A 273 9.54 2.30 11.22
CA ALA A 273 9.94 2.92 9.96
C ALA A 273 10.73 1.91 9.13
N ILE A 274 10.88 2.21 7.84
CA ILE A 274 11.63 1.40 6.88
C ILE A 274 12.89 2.16 6.52
N SER A 275 14.04 1.53 6.64
CA SER A 275 15.32 2.12 6.20
C SER A 275 15.58 1.82 4.73
N GLU A 276 16.50 2.55 4.11
CA GLU A 276 17.00 2.24 2.77
C GLU A 276 17.58 0.83 2.67
N GLU A 277 18.31 0.39 3.70
CA GLU A 277 18.81 -0.98 3.77
C GLU A 277 17.69 -2.02 3.87
N ASN A 278 16.56 -1.68 4.50
CA ASN A 278 15.38 -2.55 4.45
C ASN A 278 14.81 -2.63 3.03
N ILE A 279 14.73 -1.52 2.29
CA ILE A 279 14.25 -1.52 0.90
C ILE A 279 15.14 -2.39 0.02
N LYS A 280 16.47 -2.22 0.11
CA LYS A 280 17.45 -3.04 -0.62
C LYS A 280 17.33 -4.51 -0.25
N GLN A 281 17.19 -4.82 1.04
CA GLN A 281 17.00 -6.19 1.50
C GLN A 281 15.69 -6.80 0.98
N MET A 282 14.59 -6.05 0.96
CA MET A 282 13.32 -6.52 0.39
C MET A 282 13.46 -6.82 -1.11
N ALA A 283 14.09 -5.92 -1.87
CA ALA A 283 14.31 -6.10 -3.30
C ALA A 283 15.13 -7.37 -3.58
N LYS A 284 16.23 -7.56 -2.84
CA LYS A 284 17.05 -8.78 -2.91
C LYS A 284 16.27 -10.04 -2.54
N ASP A 285 15.56 -10.02 -1.41
CA ASP A 285 14.75 -11.15 -0.93
C ASP A 285 13.72 -11.58 -1.98
N LEU A 286 13.09 -10.61 -2.65
CA LEU A 286 12.13 -10.86 -3.72
C LEU A 286 12.83 -11.42 -4.96
N GLN A 287 13.90 -10.79 -5.44
CA GLN A 287 14.61 -11.24 -6.64
C GLN A 287 15.11 -12.69 -6.52
N ASP A 288 15.65 -13.09 -5.36
CA ASP A 288 16.11 -14.46 -5.11
C ASP A 288 14.96 -15.51 -5.14
N ASN A 289 13.70 -15.06 -4.98
CA ASN A 289 12.54 -15.90 -4.72
C ASN A 289 11.42 -15.83 -5.75
N VAL A 290 11.51 -14.99 -6.77
CA VAL A 290 10.50 -14.92 -7.83
C VAL A 290 10.74 -15.95 -8.93
N ALA A 291 9.67 -16.33 -9.63
CA ALA A 291 9.76 -17.18 -10.82
C ALA A 291 9.95 -16.36 -12.11
N GLN A 292 9.52 -15.10 -12.09
CA GLN A 292 9.54 -14.17 -13.21
C GLN A 292 9.90 -12.79 -12.65
N GLU A 293 10.72 -12.03 -13.36
CA GLU A 293 11.03 -10.65 -12.99
C GLU A 293 9.76 -9.79 -13.03
N PRO A 294 9.57 -8.87 -12.06
CA PRO A 294 8.43 -7.94 -12.06
C PRO A 294 8.55 -6.96 -13.24
N ASN A 295 7.41 -6.44 -13.72
CA ASN A 295 7.42 -5.34 -14.68
C ASN A 295 7.60 -3.99 -14.00
N GLU A 296 7.23 -3.90 -12.72
CA GLU A 296 7.25 -2.65 -11.95
C GLU A 296 7.48 -2.91 -10.46
N ILE A 297 8.14 -1.95 -9.81
CA ILE A 297 8.20 -1.83 -8.35
C ILE A 297 7.42 -0.57 -7.96
N ILE A 298 6.44 -0.73 -7.09
CA ILE A 298 5.52 0.32 -6.67
C ILE A 298 5.81 0.71 -5.22
N PHE A 299 6.16 1.97 -4.97
CA PHE A 299 6.44 2.43 -3.61
C PHE A 299 5.18 2.99 -2.94
N TYR A 300 4.88 2.50 -1.74
CA TYR A 300 3.73 2.93 -0.93
C TYR A 300 4.20 3.75 0.28
N ASP A 301 3.87 5.03 0.42
CA ASP A 301 3.09 5.90 -0.48
C ASP A 301 3.87 7.16 -0.89
N LEU A 302 3.45 7.76 -2.01
CA LEU A 302 3.90 9.07 -2.48
C LEU A 302 3.32 10.16 -1.57
N ASP A 303 3.94 10.32 -0.41
CA ASP A 303 3.67 11.38 0.54
C ASP A 303 4.98 12.05 0.94
N GLU A 304 5.09 13.36 0.72
CA GLU A 304 6.28 14.14 1.09
C GLU A 304 6.71 13.94 2.55
N PHE A 305 5.77 13.59 3.45
CA PHE A 305 6.06 13.29 4.84
C PHE A 305 7.02 12.09 4.99
N ASN A 306 6.83 11.08 4.15
CA ASN A 306 7.57 9.83 4.15
C ASN A 306 8.82 9.94 3.27
N ILE A 307 8.67 10.47 2.06
CA ILE A 307 9.70 10.53 1.02
C ILE A 307 10.95 11.29 1.47
N LYS A 308 10.80 12.38 2.24
CA LYS A 308 11.93 13.22 2.72
C LYS A 308 12.94 12.45 3.58
N ASN A 309 12.59 11.25 4.06
CA ASN A 309 13.48 10.42 4.87
C ASN A 309 14.41 9.52 4.03
N TYR A 310 14.33 9.59 2.70
CA TYR A 310 15.10 8.75 1.79
C TYR A 310 15.87 9.60 0.78
N GLU A 311 17.05 9.13 0.40
CA GLU A 311 17.73 9.64 -0.78
C GLU A 311 16.89 9.35 -2.03
N LYS A 312 16.76 10.35 -2.91
CA LYS A 312 15.93 10.23 -4.11
C LYS A 312 16.35 9.08 -5.04
N SER A 313 17.60 8.64 -4.95
CA SER A 313 18.17 7.56 -5.76
C SER A 313 17.76 6.15 -5.30
N ILE A 314 17.23 5.99 -4.08
CA ILE A 314 16.92 4.68 -3.51
C ILE A 314 15.92 3.89 -4.36
N PHE A 315 14.97 4.57 -5.01
CA PHE A 315 13.92 3.92 -5.78
C PHE A 315 14.49 3.23 -7.03
N LYS A 316 15.42 3.89 -7.72
CA LYS A 316 16.20 3.30 -8.82
C LYS A 316 17.12 2.18 -8.34
N GLN A 317 17.81 2.37 -7.21
CA GLN A 317 18.67 1.32 -6.64
C GLN A 317 17.89 0.05 -6.26
N ALA A 318 16.66 0.19 -5.76
CA ALA A 318 15.82 -0.94 -5.40
C ALA A 318 15.35 -1.71 -6.63
N VAL A 319 15.02 -1.00 -7.70
CA VAL A 319 14.63 -1.59 -8.99
C VAL A 319 15.80 -2.34 -9.65
N SER A 320 17.03 -1.81 -9.58
CA SER A 320 18.20 -2.42 -10.22
C SER A 320 18.63 -3.78 -9.65
N TYR A 321 17.94 -4.30 -8.63
CA TYR A 321 18.12 -5.67 -8.15
C TYR A 321 17.51 -6.72 -9.08
N PHE A 322 16.50 -6.35 -9.87
CA PHE A 322 15.76 -7.24 -10.77
C PHE A 322 16.28 -7.12 -12.20
#